data_AF-A0AA38ID82-F1
#
_entry.id   AF-A0AA38ID82-F1
#
_cell.length_a   1.000
_cell.length_b   1.000
_cell.length_c   1.000
_cell.angle_alpha   90.00
_cell.angle_beta   90.00
_cell.angle_gamma   90.00
#
_symmetry.space_group_name_H-M   'P 1'
#
loop_
_entity.id
_entity.type
_entity.pdbx_description
1 polymer ?
#
loop_
_entity_poly.entity_id
_entity_poly.type
_entity_poly.pdbx_seq_one_letter_code
_entity_poly.pdbx_strand_id
1 'polypeptide(L)'
;MSFRLISFVFKIGHVFGITPWSLEVPKISLFKKFYYTLIFVLLMYGFIAREVVHLRSNSRQLILLYIINNIAFVGQNSAFLLRSWMKRKSWIRFLRNLEITANLTRVQTKTTSKNFFYCGFLFVSILHLLTYTFLVDALNQIHSNVWRNFYAEYFHEMFNFHNQFLSCVLVNMIRTRYKNLRKMVHGHFERRRYIHLGALKKIQYTVRSLKLTVEGYNDLFGWTNLFNICISLVNTLNLTQSTLFKLGRVEFVRLNVFNLIFIAWILGGTFTVIFFMNSVLREYHEMTRFCENAKHLLNVTNVEELKLRECSRFLAQNAPEFTAAKFFPIKRNFILSILSIFVNFEIAIIQMGYK
;
A
#
# COMPACT_ATOMS: atom_id res chain seq x y z
N MET A 1 11.62 7.37 -9.58
CA MET A 1 12.30 6.75 -8.43
C MET A 1 13.33 5.74 -8.91
N SER A 2 14.45 5.60 -8.18
CA SER A 2 15.56 4.72 -8.56
C SER A 2 15.49 3.38 -7.80
N PHE A 3 16.02 2.31 -8.41
CA PHE A 3 16.18 1.00 -7.77
C PHE A 3 17.05 1.03 -6.51
N ARG A 4 17.87 2.07 -6.31
CA ARG A 4 18.65 2.27 -5.08
C ARG A 4 17.75 2.51 -3.86
N LEU A 5 16.62 3.21 -4.01
CA LEU A 5 15.69 3.43 -2.90
C LEU A 5 15.02 2.12 -2.51
N ILE A 6 14.56 1.34 -3.50
CA ILE A 6 14.07 -0.02 -3.25
C ILE A 6 15.12 -0.85 -2.53
N SER A 7 16.37 -0.84 -2.99
CA SER A 7 17.45 -1.62 -2.36
C SER A 7 17.64 -1.24 -0.89
N PHE A 8 17.59 0.04 -0.54
CA PHE A 8 17.66 0.50 0.84
C PHE A 8 16.45 0.07 1.68
N VAL A 9 15.24 0.26 1.17
CA VAL A 9 14.01 -0.18 1.85
C VAL A 9 14.04 -1.69 2.06
N PHE A 10 14.53 -2.45 1.08
CA PHE A 10 14.70 -3.91 1.18
C PHE A 10 15.76 -4.30 2.20
N LYS A 11 16.85 -3.54 2.35
CA LYS A 11 17.84 -3.80 3.40
C LYS A 11 17.22 -3.65 4.79
N ILE A 12 16.43 -2.60 5.00
CA ILE A 12 15.72 -2.38 6.27
C ILE A 12 14.65 -3.46 6.48
N GLY A 13 13.78 -3.68 5.49
CA GLY A 13 12.74 -4.70 5.55
C GLY A 13 13.31 -6.11 5.73
N HIS A 14 14.54 -6.34 5.29
CA HIS A 14 15.21 -7.61 5.45
C HIS A 14 15.58 -7.87 6.93
N VAL A 15 16.08 -6.86 7.65
CA VAL A 15 16.32 -6.92 9.11
C VAL A 15 15.04 -7.21 9.89
N PHE A 16 13.88 -6.89 9.33
CA PHE A 16 12.57 -7.19 9.91
C PHE A 16 11.91 -8.45 9.32
N GLY A 17 12.57 -9.16 8.40
CA GLY A 17 11.97 -10.32 7.74
C GLY A 17 10.77 -10.00 6.83
N ILE A 18 10.54 -8.74 6.46
CA ILE A 18 9.41 -8.25 5.65
C ILE A 18 9.70 -8.32 4.13
N THR A 19 10.98 -8.26 3.78
CA THR A 19 11.46 -8.35 2.39
C THR A 19 12.49 -9.47 2.21
N PRO A 20 12.58 -10.07 1.02
CA PRO A 20 13.52 -11.15 0.77
C PRO A 20 14.98 -10.67 0.87
N TRP A 21 15.83 -11.48 1.53
CA TRP A 21 17.26 -11.23 1.76
C TRP A 21 18.06 -10.85 0.51
N SER A 22 17.82 -11.57 -0.58
CA SER A 22 18.50 -11.34 -1.86
C SER A 22 17.55 -11.68 -2.99
N LEU A 23 17.67 -10.98 -4.10
CA LEU A 23 16.92 -11.26 -5.32
C LEU A 23 17.70 -12.16 -6.29
N GLU A 24 18.98 -12.39 -6.00
CA GLU A 24 19.92 -13.08 -6.88
C GLU A 24 19.93 -14.60 -6.65
N VAL A 25 19.74 -15.05 -5.40
CA VAL A 25 19.77 -16.49 -5.07
C VAL A 25 18.33 -17.04 -5.03
N PRO A 26 17.93 -18.00 -5.87
CA PRO A 26 16.53 -18.46 -5.90
C PRO A 26 16.15 -19.31 -4.67
N LYS A 27 17.09 -20.04 -4.07
CA LYS A 27 16.84 -20.91 -2.90
C LYS A 27 17.09 -20.17 -1.58
N ILE A 28 16.28 -20.48 -0.56
CA ILE A 28 16.40 -19.96 0.81
C ILE A 28 17.11 -21.03 1.66
N SER A 29 18.19 -20.66 2.35
CA SER A 29 18.87 -21.55 3.29
C SER A 29 17.99 -21.87 4.49
N LEU A 30 18.21 -23.02 5.14
CA LEU A 30 17.43 -23.43 6.32
C LEU A 30 17.49 -22.38 7.44
N PHE A 31 18.68 -21.80 7.68
CA PHE A 31 18.87 -20.72 8.66
C PHE A 31 17.94 -19.52 8.42
N LYS A 32 17.78 -19.11 7.16
CA LYS A 32 16.88 -18.00 6.80
C LYS A 32 15.43 -18.35 7.02
N LYS A 33 15.02 -19.61 6.77
CA LYS A 33 13.66 -20.07 7.08
C LYS A 33 13.41 -20.01 8.58
N PHE A 34 14.34 -20.53 9.39
CA PHE A 34 14.26 -20.45 10.85
C PHE A 34 14.13 -19.01 11.34
N TYR A 35 14.89 -18.08 10.77
CA TYR A 35 14.80 -16.66 11.09
C TYR A 35 13.41 -16.04 10.81
N TYR A 36 12.83 -16.29 9.63
CA TYR A 36 11.46 -15.79 9.34
C TYR A 36 10.43 -16.42 10.28
N THR A 37 10.57 -17.71 10.59
CA THR A 37 9.69 -18.38 11.57
C THR A 37 9.84 -17.77 12.95
N LEU A 38 11.06 -17.46 13.40
CA LEU A 38 11.32 -16.82 14.68
C LEU A 38 10.63 -15.45 14.77
N ILE A 39 10.77 -14.60 13.74
CA ILE A 39 10.09 -13.30 13.69
C ILE A 39 8.57 -13.47 13.77
N PHE A 40 8.02 -14.43 13.04
CA PHE A 40 6.58 -14.71 13.10
C PHE A 40 6.13 -15.16 14.49
N VAL A 41 6.89 -16.07 15.14
CA VAL A 41 6.60 -16.51 16.51
C VAL A 41 6.66 -15.33 17.48
N LEU A 42 7.62 -14.41 17.32
CA LEU A 42 7.70 -13.19 18.14
C LEU A 42 6.50 -12.26 17.94
N LEU A 43 6.06 -12.05 16.69
CA LEU A 43 4.86 -11.25 16.38
C LEU A 43 3.59 -11.90 16.96
N MET A 44 3.47 -13.23 16.85
CA MET A 44 2.33 -13.97 17.40
C MET A 44 2.35 -14.04 18.93
N TYR A 45 3.53 -14.15 19.55
CA TYR A 45 3.66 -14.03 21.00
C TYR A 45 3.23 -12.65 21.48
N GLY A 46 3.66 -11.60 20.78
CA GLY A 46 3.24 -10.23 21.06
C GLY A 46 1.73 -10.04 20.97
N PHE A 47 1.10 -10.66 19.97
CA PHE A 47 -0.36 -10.72 19.86
C PHE A 47 -1.00 -11.42 21.06
N ILE A 48 -0.57 -12.63 21.41
CA ILE A 48 -1.14 -13.38 22.55
C ILE A 48 -0.98 -12.60 23.86
N ALA A 49 0.18 -11.96 24.08
CA ALA A 49 0.43 -11.15 25.25
C ALA A 49 -0.54 -9.95 25.34
N ARG A 50 -0.81 -9.29 24.21
CA ARG A 50 -1.82 -8.21 24.10
C ARG A 50 -3.22 -8.71 24.45
N GLU A 51 -3.62 -9.85 23.88
CA GLU A 51 -4.95 -10.43 24.08
C GLU A 51 -5.21 -10.78 25.56
N VAL A 52 -4.24 -11.38 26.24
CA VAL A 52 -4.35 -11.75 27.66
C VAL A 52 -4.61 -10.53 28.55
N VAL A 53 -4.01 -9.39 28.23
CA VAL A 53 -4.22 -8.15 28.99
C VAL A 53 -5.56 -7.50 28.60
N HIS A 54 -5.93 -7.53 27.32
CA HIS A 54 -7.17 -6.91 26.87
C HIS A 54 -8.42 -7.62 27.41
N LEU A 55 -8.40 -8.95 27.47
CA LEU A 55 -9.45 -9.76 28.11
C LEU A 55 -9.68 -9.41 29.58
N ARG A 56 -8.67 -8.84 30.27
CA ARG A 56 -8.74 -8.46 31.67
C ARG A 56 -9.32 -7.04 31.88
N SER A 57 -9.38 -6.22 30.84
CA SER A 57 -9.53 -4.77 30.95
C SER A 57 -10.85 -4.20 30.41
N ASN A 58 -11.62 -4.88 29.56
CA ASN A 58 -12.68 -4.20 28.80
C ASN A 58 -14.04 -4.92 28.70
N SER A 59 -15.06 -4.07 28.60
CA SER A 59 -16.50 -4.31 28.57
C SER A 59 -17.02 -4.92 27.26
N ARG A 60 -18.05 -5.77 27.38
CA ARG A 60 -18.64 -6.67 26.38
C ARG A 60 -19.20 -6.05 25.07
N GLN A 61 -19.13 -4.73 24.88
CA GLN A 61 -19.91 -4.04 23.84
C GLN A 61 -19.31 -4.09 22.41
N LEU A 62 -18.09 -4.60 22.21
CA LEU A 62 -17.43 -4.58 20.89
C LEU A 62 -16.75 -5.90 20.49
N ILE A 63 -17.30 -7.03 20.94
CA ILE A 63 -16.73 -8.36 20.68
C ILE A 63 -16.54 -8.61 19.17
N LEU A 64 -17.48 -8.15 18.32
CA LEU A 64 -17.37 -8.34 16.87
C LEU A 64 -16.22 -7.54 16.24
N LEU A 65 -16.10 -6.24 16.54
CA LEU A 65 -14.99 -5.41 16.03
C LEU A 65 -13.65 -5.96 16.52
N TYR A 66 -13.61 -6.41 17.77
CA TYR A 66 -12.44 -7.04 18.36
C TYR A 66 -12.02 -8.31 17.61
N ILE A 67 -12.97 -9.23 17.37
CA ILE A 67 -12.73 -10.46 16.59
C ILE A 67 -12.22 -10.12 15.18
N ILE A 68 -12.85 -9.15 14.51
CA ILE A 68 -12.43 -8.72 13.17
C ILE A 68 -11.00 -8.16 13.21
N ASN A 69 -10.66 -7.34 14.21
CA ASN A 69 -9.31 -6.79 14.36
C ASN A 69 -8.28 -7.91 14.51
N ASN A 70 -8.58 -8.91 15.33
CA ASN A 70 -7.70 -10.02 15.61
C ASN A 70 -7.48 -10.91 14.39
N ILE A 71 -8.56 -11.22 13.66
CA ILE A 71 -8.46 -11.94 12.38
C ILE A 71 -7.60 -11.14 11.40
N ALA A 72 -7.81 -9.82 11.31
CA ALA A 72 -7.06 -8.98 10.40
C ALA A 72 -5.57 -8.89 10.78
N PHE A 73 -5.27 -8.79 12.08
CA PHE A 73 -3.91 -8.76 12.63
C PHE A 73 -3.14 -10.05 12.31
N VAL A 74 -3.74 -11.21 12.66
CA VAL A 74 -3.15 -12.52 12.38
C VAL A 74 -3.00 -12.74 10.87
N GLY A 75 -4.02 -12.34 10.10
CA GLY A 75 -4.01 -12.37 8.65
C GLY A 75 -2.88 -11.55 8.04
N GLN A 76 -2.65 -10.34 8.57
CA GLN A 76 -1.58 -9.45 8.10
C GLN A 76 -0.19 -10.01 8.39
N ASN A 77 0.05 -10.49 9.61
CA ASN A 77 1.33 -11.12 9.98
C ASN A 77 1.60 -12.37 9.14
N SER A 78 0.57 -13.17 8.90
CA SER A 78 0.65 -14.33 8.01
C SER A 78 0.96 -13.91 6.57
N ALA A 79 0.32 -12.84 6.07
CA ALA A 79 0.59 -12.29 4.76
C ALA A 79 2.04 -11.79 4.62
N PHE A 80 2.62 -11.17 5.65
CA PHE A 80 4.04 -10.78 5.67
C PHE A 80 4.95 -12.00 5.50
N LEU A 81 4.72 -13.05 6.29
CA LEU A 81 5.52 -14.27 6.23
C LEU A 81 5.38 -14.98 4.87
N LEU A 82 4.15 -15.19 4.39
CA LEU A 82 3.89 -15.80 3.09
C LEU A 82 4.57 -15.04 1.95
N ARG A 83 4.56 -13.70 2.02
CA ARG A 83 5.21 -12.85 1.03
C ARG A 83 6.72 -12.96 1.06
N SER A 84 7.34 -12.88 2.24
CA SER A 84 8.80 -12.94 2.40
C SER A 84 9.36 -14.32 2.08
N TRP A 85 8.65 -15.37 2.48
CA TRP A 85 9.10 -16.75 2.37
C TRP A 85 8.65 -17.41 1.06
N MET A 86 7.34 -17.45 0.78
CA MET A 86 6.78 -18.29 -0.29
C MET A 86 6.69 -17.59 -1.64
N LYS A 87 6.58 -16.25 -1.66
CA LYS A 87 6.39 -15.46 -2.89
C LYS A 87 7.69 -14.90 -3.49
N ARG A 88 8.86 -15.48 -3.18
CA ARG A 88 10.16 -15.00 -3.72
C ARG A 88 10.24 -15.02 -5.25
N LYS A 89 9.68 -16.06 -5.90
CA LYS A 89 9.61 -16.12 -7.37
C LYS A 89 8.75 -14.98 -7.93
N SER A 90 7.65 -14.63 -7.26
CA SER A 90 6.81 -13.49 -7.63
C SER A 90 7.57 -12.16 -7.46
N TRP A 91 8.35 -11.99 -6.38
CA TRP A 91 9.22 -10.83 -6.17
C TRP A 91 10.24 -10.63 -7.30
N ILE A 92 10.97 -11.69 -7.66
CA ILE A 92 11.97 -11.64 -8.73
C ILE A 92 11.31 -11.27 -10.07
N ARG A 93 10.18 -11.92 -10.39
CA ARG A 93 9.41 -11.63 -11.60
C ARG A 93 8.93 -10.17 -11.64
N PHE A 94 8.39 -9.69 -10.53
CA PHE A 94 7.89 -8.32 -10.39
C PHE A 94 9.01 -7.28 -10.60
N LEU A 95 10.15 -7.46 -9.94
CA LEU A 95 11.28 -6.51 -10.06
C LEU A 95 11.93 -6.56 -11.44
N ARG A 96 12.06 -7.75 -12.04
CA ARG A 96 12.52 -7.89 -13.42
C ARG A 96 11.59 -7.17 -14.40
N ASN A 97 10.27 -7.29 -14.23
CA ASN A 97 9.31 -6.56 -15.06
C ASN A 97 9.42 -5.03 -14.86
N LEU A 98 9.63 -4.56 -13.64
CA LEU A 98 9.90 -3.14 -13.35
C LEU A 98 11.17 -2.62 -14.03
N GLU A 99 12.19 -3.47 -14.16
CA GLU A 99 13.46 -3.14 -14.81
C GLU A 99 13.30 -3.11 -16.33
N ILE A 100 12.68 -4.13 -16.92
CA ILE A 100 12.35 -4.18 -18.36
C ILE A 100 11.56 -2.94 -18.77
N THR A 101 10.51 -2.61 -18.01
CA THR A 101 9.67 -1.43 -18.30
C THR A 101 10.42 -0.11 -18.11
N ALA A 102 11.44 -0.06 -17.23
CA ALA A 102 12.32 1.09 -17.08
C ALA A 102 13.11 1.36 -18.36
N ASN A 103 13.68 0.30 -18.94
CA ASN A 103 14.50 0.37 -20.15
C ASN A 103 13.63 0.73 -21.37
N LEU A 104 12.43 0.13 -21.48
CA LEU A 104 11.50 0.40 -22.59
C LEU A 104 11.04 1.86 -22.65
N THR A 105 10.78 2.47 -21.48
CA THR A 105 10.27 3.83 -21.36
C THR A 105 11.39 4.89 -21.29
N ARG A 106 12.66 4.49 -21.50
CA ARG A 106 13.86 5.36 -21.46
C ARG A 106 13.82 6.33 -20.28
N VAL A 107 13.55 5.82 -19.07
CA VAL A 107 13.52 6.69 -17.89
C VAL A 107 14.95 7.12 -17.57
N GLN A 108 15.38 8.24 -18.15
CA GLN A 108 16.54 8.96 -17.66
C GLN A 108 16.27 9.28 -16.20
N THR A 109 17.00 8.62 -15.33
CA THR A 109 16.97 8.87 -13.89
C THR A 109 17.66 10.21 -13.64
N LYS A 110 17.02 11.32 -14.04
CA LYS A 110 17.47 12.66 -13.64
C LYS A 110 17.59 12.63 -12.11
N THR A 111 18.82 12.90 -11.70
CA THR A 111 19.45 12.54 -10.44
C THR A 111 18.94 13.33 -9.24
N THR A 112 18.08 14.32 -9.48
CA THR A 112 17.82 15.42 -8.54
C THR A 112 16.78 15.11 -7.47
N SER A 113 15.87 14.15 -7.64
CA SER A 113 14.87 13.82 -6.59
C SER A 113 15.34 12.72 -5.61
N LYS A 114 16.60 12.32 -5.65
CA LYS A 114 17.10 11.15 -4.91
C LYS A 114 17.00 11.36 -3.40
N ASN A 115 17.41 12.52 -2.88
CA ASN A 115 17.53 12.76 -1.44
C ASN A 115 16.18 12.90 -0.73
N PHE A 116 15.18 13.51 -1.38
CA PHE A 116 13.90 13.83 -0.76
C PHE A 116 13.15 12.60 -0.23
N PHE A 117 13.19 11.46 -0.94
CA PHE A 117 12.48 10.26 -0.50
C PHE A 117 13.19 9.47 0.60
N TYR A 118 14.52 9.51 0.66
CA TYR A 118 15.27 8.91 1.79
C TYR A 118 15.06 9.72 3.06
N CYS A 119 15.23 11.05 2.96
CA CYS A 119 14.98 11.96 4.08
C CYS A 119 13.51 11.87 4.53
N GLY A 120 12.55 11.79 3.60
CA GLY A 120 11.15 11.58 3.92
C GLY A 120 10.88 10.26 4.66
N PHE A 121 11.48 9.15 4.22
CA PHE A 121 11.33 7.87 4.92
C PHE A 121 11.86 7.93 6.36
N LEU A 122 13.09 8.45 6.54
CA LEU A 122 13.71 8.55 7.86
C LEU A 122 12.92 9.51 8.77
N PHE A 123 12.53 10.68 8.24
CA PHE A 123 11.74 11.66 8.97
C PHE A 123 10.41 11.07 9.45
N VAL A 124 9.66 10.41 8.57
CA VAL A 124 8.37 9.80 8.90
C VAL A 124 8.57 8.62 9.89
N SER A 125 9.66 7.86 9.77
CA SER A 125 9.98 6.78 10.73
C SER A 125 10.31 7.32 12.13
N ILE A 126 11.09 8.40 12.21
CA ILE A 126 11.43 9.08 13.47
C ILE A 126 10.18 9.69 14.10
N LEU A 127 9.35 10.36 13.29
CA LEU A 127 8.09 10.93 13.76
C LEU A 127 7.15 9.86 14.31
N HIS A 128 7.09 8.70 13.65
CA HIS A 128 6.31 7.55 14.12
C HIS A 128 6.83 7.03 15.46
N LEU A 129 8.14 6.82 15.59
CA LEU A 129 8.77 6.39 16.84
C LEU A 129 8.45 7.38 17.97
N LEU A 130 8.66 8.68 17.75
CA LEU A 130 8.37 9.72 18.74
C LEU A 130 6.89 9.73 19.14
N THR A 131 5.98 9.71 18.18
CA THR A 131 4.53 9.71 18.45
C THR A 131 4.12 8.51 19.29
N TYR A 132 4.69 7.33 18.98
CA TYR A 132 4.36 6.09 19.67
C TYR A 132 4.99 6.00 21.07
N THR A 133 6.23 6.47 21.27
CA THR A 133 6.83 6.56 22.61
C THR A 133 6.04 7.51 23.50
N PHE A 134 5.65 8.68 22.98
CA PHE A 134 4.83 9.64 23.72
C PHE A 134 3.44 9.09 24.08
N LEU A 135 2.79 8.35 23.16
CA LEU A 135 1.51 7.69 23.44
C LEU A 135 1.64 6.72 24.61
N VAL A 136 2.73 5.96 24.66
CA VAL A 136 2.93 4.95 25.70
C VAL A 136 3.32 5.56 27.03
N ASP A 137 4.11 6.62 27.04
CA ASP A 137 4.36 7.39 28.25
C ASP A 137 3.04 7.96 28.82
N ALA A 138 2.18 8.50 27.96
CA ALA A 138 0.86 9.00 28.38
C ALA A 138 -0.04 7.87 28.93
N LEU A 139 -0.02 6.67 28.34
CA LEU A 139 -0.78 5.53 28.83
C LEU A 139 -0.23 4.95 30.14
N ASN A 140 1.10 4.94 30.32
CA ASN A 140 1.76 4.50 31.56
C ASN A 140 1.45 5.40 32.75
N GLN A 141 1.24 6.70 32.53
CA GLN A 141 0.80 7.61 33.59
C GLN A 141 -0.59 7.25 34.13
N ILE A 142 -1.43 6.59 33.33
CA ILE A 142 -2.81 6.23 33.69
C ILE A 142 -2.90 4.78 34.18
N HIS A 143 -2.11 3.85 33.60
CA HIS A 143 -2.12 2.43 33.94
C HIS A 143 -0.70 1.93 34.22
N SER A 144 -0.47 1.34 35.39
CA SER A 144 0.79 0.66 35.67
C SER A 144 0.95 -0.59 34.79
N ASN A 145 2.17 -0.85 34.29
CA ASN A 145 2.58 -1.99 33.45
C ASN A 145 2.26 -1.96 31.93
N VAL A 146 2.02 -0.81 31.31
CA VAL A 146 1.79 -0.73 29.84
C VAL A 146 3.06 -1.06 29.03
N TRP A 147 4.25 -0.81 29.59
CA TRP A 147 5.55 -1.12 28.96
C TRP A 147 5.72 -2.58 28.49
N ARG A 148 5.06 -3.56 29.13
CA ARG A 148 5.21 -4.96 28.71
C ARG A 148 4.52 -5.26 27.37
N ASN A 149 3.40 -4.58 27.09
CA ASN A 149 2.64 -4.74 25.86
C ASN A 149 3.12 -3.79 24.75
N PHE A 150 3.79 -2.71 25.14
CA PHE A 150 4.35 -1.69 24.26
C PHE A 150 5.17 -2.28 23.11
N TYR A 151 6.14 -3.15 23.43
CA TYR A 151 7.10 -3.62 22.42
C TYR A 151 6.41 -4.40 21.31
N ALA A 152 5.46 -5.27 21.65
CA ALA A 152 4.73 -6.09 20.68
C ALA A 152 3.91 -5.26 19.70
N GLU A 153 3.10 -4.33 20.22
CA GLU A 153 2.27 -3.46 19.38
C GLU A 153 3.13 -2.48 18.56
N TYR A 154 4.20 -1.94 19.17
CA TYR A 154 5.15 -1.07 18.46
C TYR A 154 5.79 -1.78 17.28
N PHE A 155 6.28 -3.01 17.46
CA PHE A 155 6.87 -3.77 16.36
C PHE A 155 5.84 -4.04 15.27
N HIS A 156 4.60 -4.40 15.62
CA HIS A 156 3.57 -4.60 14.61
C HIS A 156 3.29 -3.31 13.80
N GLU A 157 3.13 -2.17 14.47
CA GLU A 157 2.89 -0.89 13.78
C GLU A 157 4.07 -0.45 12.93
N MET A 158 5.31 -0.66 13.39
CA MET A 158 6.53 -0.46 12.59
C MET A 158 6.53 -1.32 11.32
N PHE A 159 6.12 -2.59 11.41
CA PHE A 159 6.03 -3.49 10.26
C PHE A 159 4.95 -3.05 9.29
N ASN A 160 3.78 -2.65 9.80
CA ASN A 160 2.69 -2.12 9.01
C ASN A 160 3.12 -0.83 8.27
N PHE A 161 3.75 0.10 8.98
CA PHE A 161 4.30 1.33 8.42
C PHE A 161 5.31 1.05 7.31
N HIS A 162 6.32 0.21 7.59
CA HIS A 162 7.34 -0.15 6.60
C HIS A 162 6.69 -0.73 5.34
N ASN A 163 5.69 -1.58 5.53
CA ASN A 163 4.96 -2.20 4.44
C ASN A 163 4.13 -1.20 3.61
N GLN A 164 3.42 -0.29 4.26
CA GLN A 164 2.68 0.77 3.57
C GLN A 164 3.62 1.68 2.78
N PHE A 165 4.76 2.04 3.38
CA PHE A 165 5.79 2.83 2.71
C PHE A 165 6.36 2.10 1.48
N LEU A 166 6.72 0.82 1.64
CA LEU A 166 7.21 0.00 0.53
C LEU A 166 6.17 -0.08 -0.59
N SER A 167 4.90 -0.29 -0.24
CA SER A 167 3.77 -0.30 -1.16
C SER A 167 3.69 1.02 -1.95
N CYS A 168 3.74 2.17 -1.26
CA CYS A 168 3.77 3.50 -1.89
C CYS A 168 4.95 3.67 -2.86
N VAL A 169 6.16 3.26 -2.47
CA VAL A 169 7.36 3.35 -3.33
C VAL A 169 7.16 2.53 -4.61
N LEU A 170 6.68 1.29 -4.48
CA LEU A 170 6.48 0.39 -5.62
C LEU A 170 5.38 0.89 -6.56
N VAL A 171 4.23 1.30 -6.02
CA VAL A 171 3.13 1.84 -6.82
C VAL A 171 3.55 3.15 -7.50
N ASN A 172 4.30 4.01 -6.83
CA ASN A 172 4.83 5.23 -7.44
C ASN A 172 5.85 4.95 -8.56
N MET A 173 6.61 3.86 -8.46
CA MET A 173 7.46 3.38 -9.56
C MET A 173 6.64 2.95 -10.76
N ILE A 174 5.57 2.15 -10.54
CA ILE A 174 4.62 1.77 -11.60
C ILE A 174 4.00 3.03 -12.24
N ARG A 175 3.54 3.98 -11.42
CA ARG A 175 2.97 5.27 -11.87
C ARG A 175 3.94 6.02 -12.77
N THR A 176 5.21 6.12 -12.36
CA THR A 176 6.24 6.80 -13.14
C THR A 176 6.41 6.17 -14.52
N ARG A 177 6.30 4.83 -14.64
CA ARG A 177 6.36 4.15 -15.93
C ARG A 177 5.14 4.43 -16.80
N TYR A 178 3.93 4.40 -16.25
CA TYR A 178 2.73 4.79 -16.99
C TYR A 178 2.77 6.26 -17.45
N LYS A 179 3.24 7.17 -16.60
CA LYS A 179 3.45 8.59 -16.97
C LYS A 179 4.43 8.74 -18.13
N ASN A 180 5.53 8.00 -18.14
CA ASN A 180 6.51 8.05 -19.22
C ASN A 180 6.02 7.38 -20.50
N LEU A 181 5.27 6.28 -20.37
CA LEU A 181 4.59 5.65 -21.49
C LEU A 181 3.60 6.63 -22.13
N ARG A 182 2.79 7.35 -21.33
CA ARG A 182 1.91 8.41 -21.83
C ARG A 182 2.68 9.49 -22.59
N LYS A 183 3.81 9.97 -22.06
CA LYS A 183 4.66 10.94 -22.76
C LYS A 183 5.21 10.39 -24.08
N MET A 184 5.60 9.12 -24.12
CA MET A 184 6.06 8.44 -25.34
C MET A 184 4.94 8.38 -26.38
N VAL A 185 3.72 8.06 -25.95
CA VAL A 185 2.51 8.06 -26.78
C VAL A 185 2.26 9.47 -27.34
N HIS A 186 2.17 10.49 -26.48
CA HIS A 186 1.94 11.89 -26.91
C HIS A 186 3.03 12.36 -27.89
N GLY A 187 4.30 12.17 -27.53
CA GLY A 187 5.42 12.58 -28.38
C GLY A 187 5.48 11.86 -29.73
N HIS A 188 4.93 10.65 -29.84
CA HIS A 188 4.84 9.94 -31.11
C HIS A 188 3.71 10.47 -32.01
N PHE A 189 2.56 10.80 -31.44
CA PHE A 189 1.41 11.25 -32.22
C PHE A 189 1.41 12.77 -32.50
N GLU A 190 1.95 13.60 -31.61
CA GLU A 190 2.03 15.05 -31.85
C GLU A 190 3.13 15.44 -32.87
N ARG A 191 4.26 14.73 -32.87
CA ARG A 191 5.42 15.11 -33.70
C ARG A 191 5.44 14.48 -35.09
N ARG A 192 4.62 13.46 -35.34
CA ARG A 192 4.65 12.72 -36.60
C ARG A 192 3.29 12.77 -37.28
N ARG A 193 3.28 13.14 -38.56
CA ARG A 193 2.07 13.17 -39.40
C ARG A 193 1.54 11.78 -39.78
N TYR A 194 2.27 10.70 -39.47
CA TYR A 194 1.94 9.32 -39.85
C TYR A 194 2.23 8.33 -38.73
N ILE A 195 1.49 7.22 -38.71
CA ILE A 195 1.50 6.23 -37.63
C ILE A 195 2.48 5.11 -37.94
N HIS A 196 3.61 5.10 -37.25
CA HIS A 196 4.61 4.05 -37.41
C HIS A 196 4.19 2.76 -36.68
N LEU A 197 4.01 1.65 -37.41
CA LEU A 197 3.59 0.36 -36.86
C LEU A 197 4.52 -0.14 -35.74
N GLY A 198 5.84 0.05 -35.89
CA GLY A 198 6.80 -0.30 -34.84
C GLY A 198 6.59 0.46 -33.53
N ALA A 199 6.10 1.70 -33.59
CA ALA A 199 5.81 2.48 -32.38
C ALA A 199 4.55 1.94 -31.67
N LEU A 200 3.50 1.61 -32.42
CA LEU A 200 2.30 0.97 -31.86
C LEU A 200 2.63 -0.37 -31.20
N LYS A 201 3.38 -1.25 -31.88
CA LYS A 201 3.84 -2.53 -31.30
C LYS A 201 4.63 -2.33 -30.02
N LYS A 202 5.52 -1.32 -29.98
CA LYS A 202 6.28 -0.96 -28.78
C LYS A 202 5.37 -0.49 -27.64
N ILE A 203 4.36 0.34 -27.92
CA ILE A 203 3.36 0.79 -26.94
C ILE A 203 2.61 -0.42 -26.37
N GLN A 204 2.06 -1.28 -27.24
CA GLN A 204 1.33 -2.49 -26.85
C GLN A 204 2.18 -3.42 -25.97
N TYR A 205 3.43 -3.69 -26.37
CA TYR A 205 4.36 -4.50 -25.59
C TYR A 205 4.62 -3.89 -24.21
N THR A 206 4.83 -2.57 -24.14
CA THR A 206 5.09 -1.86 -22.88
C THR A 206 3.86 -1.91 -21.96
N VAL A 207 2.65 -1.72 -22.50
CA VAL A 207 1.40 -1.81 -21.74
C VAL A 207 1.19 -3.21 -21.18
N ARG A 208 1.40 -4.25 -22.00
CA ARG A 208 1.31 -5.65 -21.55
C ARG A 208 2.29 -5.95 -20.42
N SER A 209 3.54 -5.49 -20.55
CA SER A 209 4.55 -5.66 -19.51
C SER A 209 4.18 -4.93 -18.21
N LEU A 210 3.61 -3.72 -18.31
CA LEU A 210 3.12 -2.98 -17.14
C LEU A 210 1.90 -3.63 -16.49
N LYS A 211 0.97 -4.20 -17.27
CA LYS A 211 -0.14 -5.00 -16.74
C LYS A 211 0.37 -6.17 -15.91
N LEU A 212 1.31 -6.96 -16.45
CA LEU A 212 1.96 -8.05 -15.71
C LEU A 212 2.69 -7.56 -14.46
N THR A 213 3.17 -6.32 -14.46
CA THR A 213 3.79 -5.70 -13.28
C THR A 213 2.75 -5.38 -12.20
N VAL A 214 1.59 -4.82 -12.59
CA VAL A 214 0.47 -4.56 -11.67
C VAL A 214 -0.10 -5.86 -11.10
N GLU A 215 -0.24 -6.90 -11.93
CA GLU A 215 -0.66 -8.23 -11.49
C GLU A 215 0.34 -8.84 -10.49
N GLY A 216 1.64 -8.71 -10.75
CA GLY A 216 2.68 -9.13 -9.82
C GLY A 216 2.64 -8.36 -8.49
N TYR A 217 2.32 -7.07 -8.54
CA TYR A 217 2.10 -6.26 -7.34
C TYR A 217 0.88 -6.75 -6.56
N ASN A 218 -0.26 -7.01 -7.22
CA ASN A 218 -1.46 -7.54 -6.57
C ASN A 218 -1.21 -8.92 -5.93
N ASP A 219 -0.41 -9.79 -6.56
CA ASP A 219 -0.04 -11.09 -6.00
C ASP A 219 0.81 -10.96 -4.72
N LEU A 220 1.64 -9.91 -4.63
CA LEU A 220 2.53 -9.66 -3.50
C LEU A 220 1.87 -8.88 -2.37
N PHE A 221 1.06 -7.87 -2.69
CA PHE A 221 0.51 -6.90 -1.72
C PHE A 221 -1.00 -6.96 -1.58
N GLY A 222 -1.71 -7.74 -2.39
CA GLY A 222 -3.18 -7.79 -2.36
C GLY A 222 -3.75 -8.14 -0.99
N TRP A 223 -3.25 -9.21 -0.35
CA TRP A 223 -3.64 -9.61 1.01
C TRP A 223 -3.25 -8.57 2.05
N THR A 224 -2.06 -8.02 1.93
CA THR A 224 -1.59 -7.01 2.87
C THR A 224 -2.42 -5.73 2.77
N ASN A 225 -2.75 -5.27 1.57
CA ASN A 225 -3.63 -4.13 1.36
C ASN A 225 -5.03 -4.38 1.93
N LEU A 226 -5.57 -5.60 1.75
CA LEU A 226 -6.84 -6.01 2.35
C LEU A 226 -6.82 -5.85 3.88
N PHE A 227 -5.86 -6.50 4.54
CA PHE A 227 -5.77 -6.45 6.00
C PHE A 227 -5.44 -5.04 6.51
N ASN A 228 -4.62 -4.27 5.80
CA ASN A 228 -4.35 -2.87 6.14
C ASN A 228 -5.63 -2.03 6.13
N ILE A 229 -6.49 -2.20 5.14
CA ILE A 229 -7.78 -1.50 5.07
C ILE A 229 -8.67 -1.92 6.24
N CYS A 230 -8.78 -3.22 6.53
CA CYS A 230 -9.59 -3.73 7.64
C CYS A 230 -9.09 -3.21 9.01
N ILE A 231 -7.79 -3.33 9.29
CA ILE A 231 -7.19 -2.84 10.54
C ILE A 231 -7.37 -1.34 10.66
N SER A 232 -7.17 -0.59 9.57
CA SER A 232 -7.34 0.87 9.60
C SER A 232 -8.76 1.27 9.95
N LEU A 233 -9.75 0.60 9.36
CA LEU A 233 -11.17 0.82 9.67
C LEU A 233 -11.47 0.49 11.14
N VAL A 234 -11.12 -0.71 11.59
CA VAL A 234 -11.46 -1.18 12.95
C VAL A 234 -10.74 -0.36 14.02
N ASN A 235 -9.45 -0.06 13.86
CA ASN A 235 -8.72 0.77 14.81
C ASN A 235 -9.29 2.19 14.84
N THR A 236 -9.66 2.77 13.70
CA THR A 236 -10.28 4.10 13.68
C THR A 236 -11.60 4.11 14.45
N LEU A 237 -12.45 3.11 14.22
CA LEU A 237 -13.72 2.95 14.94
C LEU A 237 -13.50 2.83 16.45
N ASN A 238 -12.61 1.93 16.88
CA ASN A 238 -12.32 1.71 18.29
C ASN A 238 -11.79 2.99 18.98
N LEU A 239 -10.90 3.74 18.32
CA LEU A 239 -10.31 4.96 18.86
C LEU A 239 -11.31 6.13 18.89
N THR A 240 -12.16 6.23 17.88
CA THR A 240 -13.21 7.26 17.81
C THR A 240 -14.24 7.03 18.90
N GLN A 241 -14.71 5.79 19.08
CA GLN A 241 -15.60 5.42 20.18
C GLN A 241 -14.97 5.70 21.55
N SER A 242 -13.72 5.29 21.77
CA SER A 242 -13.02 5.57 23.03
C SER A 242 -12.92 7.08 23.29
N THR A 243 -12.81 7.89 22.24
CA THR A 243 -12.78 9.36 22.32
C THR A 243 -14.16 9.93 22.65
N LEU A 244 -15.23 9.43 22.01
CA LEU A 244 -16.60 9.90 22.19
C LEU A 244 -17.19 9.56 23.56
N PHE A 245 -16.99 8.35 24.07
CA PHE A 245 -17.62 7.90 25.32
C PHE A 245 -16.85 8.28 26.60
N LYS A 246 -15.66 8.87 26.49
CA LYS A 246 -14.80 9.25 27.64
C LYS A 246 -14.54 10.76 27.75
N LEU A 247 -15.39 11.59 27.13
CA LEU A 247 -15.32 13.05 27.20
C LEU A 247 -15.58 13.56 28.64
N GLY A 248 -14.68 14.37 29.20
CA GLY A 248 -14.98 15.15 30.41
C GLY A 248 -13.84 15.42 31.41
N ARG A 249 -12.68 14.76 31.32
CA ARG A 249 -11.54 14.98 32.24
C ARG A 249 -10.28 15.44 31.49
N VAL A 250 -9.47 16.33 32.09
CA VAL A 250 -8.28 16.95 31.46
C VAL A 250 -7.27 15.91 30.93
N GLU A 251 -7.05 14.83 31.69
CA GLU A 251 -6.20 13.70 31.27
C GLU A 251 -6.70 13.02 29.98
N PHE A 252 -8.00 13.04 29.76
CA PHE A 252 -8.64 12.47 28.56
C PHE A 252 -8.56 13.41 27.37
N VAL A 253 -8.44 14.73 27.57
CA VAL A 253 -8.22 15.69 26.45
C VAL A 253 -6.90 15.39 25.75
N ARG A 254 -5.81 15.20 26.52
CA ARG A 254 -4.50 14.84 25.98
C ARG A 254 -4.57 13.51 25.21
N LEU A 255 -5.18 12.49 25.81
CA LEU A 255 -5.36 11.18 25.18
C LEU A 255 -6.17 11.26 23.88
N ASN A 256 -7.22 12.08 23.85
CA ASN A 256 -8.07 12.27 22.68
C ASN A 256 -7.32 12.94 21.52
N VAL A 257 -6.50 13.96 21.80
CA VAL A 257 -5.64 14.57 20.76
C VAL A 257 -4.69 13.53 20.17
N PHE A 258 -4.09 12.66 20.99
CA PHE A 258 -3.23 11.60 20.51
C PHE A 258 -3.98 10.54 19.69
N ASN A 259 -5.18 10.14 20.12
CA ASN A 259 -6.03 9.23 19.35
C ASN A 259 -6.33 9.81 17.97
N LEU A 260 -6.64 11.10 17.87
CA LEU A 260 -6.89 11.77 16.59
C LEU A 260 -5.63 11.80 15.70
N ILE A 261 -4.45 12.07 16.27
CA ILE A 261 -3.18 12.01 15.52
C ILE A 261 -2.93 10.59 15.00
N PHE A 262 -3.16 9.57 15.83
CA PHE A 262 -2.96 8.18 15.46
C PHE A 262 -3.97 7.69 14.42
N ILE A 263 -5.23 8.10 14.52
CA ILE A 263 -6.25 7.90 13.48
C ILE A 263 -5.79 8.53 12.15
N ALA A 264 -5.38 9.80 12.19
CA ALA A 264 -4.92 10.51 10.99
C ALA A 264 -3.71 9.81 10.36
N TRP A 265 -2.82 9.24 11.19
CA TRP A 265 -1.68 8.45 10.75
C TRP A 265 -2.10 7.16 10.03
N ILE A 266 -2.92 6.33 10.69
CA ILE A 266 -3.36 5.04 10.17
C ILE A 266 -4.15 5.22 8.86
N LEU A 267 -5.17 6.08 8.87
CA LEU A 267 -5.97 6.36 7.69
C LEU A 267 -5.15 7.04 6.60
N GLY A 268 -4.29 8.00 6.98
CA GLY A 268 -3.43 8.72 6.06
C GLY A 268 -2.51 7.77 5.27
N GLY A 269 -1.91 6.79 5.94
CA GLY A 269 -1.08 5.77 5.31
C GLY A 269 -1.86 4.92 4.30
N THR A 270 -3.01 4.38 4.71
CA THR A 270 -3.88 3.55 3.85
C THR A 270 -4.44 4.34 2.67
N PHE A 271 -4.91 5.57 2.88
CA PHE A 271 -5.40 6.45 1.83
C PHE A 271 -4.31 6.87 0.86
N THR A 272 -3.08 7.09 1.34
CA THR A 272 -1.94 7.41 0.49
C THR A 272 -1.65 6.27 -0.50
N VAL A 273 -1.65 5.02 -0.03
CA VAL A 273 -1.49 3.84 -0.89
C VAL A 273 -2.58 3.78 -1.95
N ILE A 274 -3.86 3.92 -1.55
CA ILE A 274 -5.02 3.90 -2.46
C ILE A 274 -4.93 5.06 -3.48
N PHE A 275 -4.50 6.24 -3.04
CA PHE A 275 -4.32 7.40 -3.90
C PHE A 275 -3.24 7.16 -4.96
N PHE A 276 -2.11 6.56 -4.59
CA PHE A 276 -1.06 6.20 -5.54
C PHE A 276 -1.56 5.19 -6.58
N MET A 277 -2.33 4.17 -6.17
CA MET A 277 -2.94 3.19 -7.09
C MET A 277 -3.89 3.87 -8.06
N ASN A 278 -4.78 4.72 -7.57
CA ASN A 278 -5.69 5.50 -8.41
C ASN A 278 -4.95 6.45 -9.36
N SER A 279 -3.82 7.01 -8.93
CA SER A 279 -3.00 7.83 -9.81
C SER A 279 -2.37 7.02 -10.95
N VAL A 280 -2.08 5.73 -10.78
CA VAL A 280 -1.64 4.86 -11.89
C VAL A 280 -2.77 4.70 -12.90
N LEU A 281 -3.98 4.38 -12.43
CA LEU A 281 -5.17 4.23 -13.27
C LEU A 281 -5.45 5.51 -14.06
N ARG A 282 -5.32 6.68 -13.42
CA ARG A 282 -5.48 7.98 -14.08
C ARG A 282 -4.50 8.17 -15.24
N GLU A 283 -3.20 7.92 -15.02
CA GLU A 283 -2.19 8.07 -16.09
C GLU A 283 -2.46 7.10 -17.26
N TYR A 284 -2.95 5.90 -16.96
CA TYR A 284 -3.38 4.95 -17.99
C TYR A 284 -4.61 5.44 -18.77
N HIS A 285 -5.66 5.90 -18.08
CA HIS A 285 -6.87 6.40 -18.75
C HIS A 285 -6.61 7.65 -19.60
N GLU A 286 -5.75 8.56 -19.13
CA GLU A 286 -5.35 9.72 -19.92
C GLU A 286 -4.57 9.32 -21.18
N MET A 287 -3.73 8.27 -21.09
CA MET A 287 -3.07 7.69 -22.25
C MET A 287 -4.06 7.05 -23.23
N THR A 288 -5.02 6.23 -22.76
CA THR A 288 -5.98 5.57 -23.65
C THR A 288 -6.90 6.57 -24.34
N ARG A 289 -7.42 7.55 -23.61
CA ARG A 289 -8.23 8.64 -24.19
C ARG A 289 -7.47 9.38 -25.28
N PHE A 290 -6.18 9.62 -25.08
CA PHE A 290 -5.35 10.25 -26.10
C PHE A 290 -5.20 9.37 -27.34
N CYS A 291 -4.95 8.06 -27.19
CA CYS A 291 -4.92 7.11 -28.32
C CYS A 291 -6.26 7.05 -29.07
N GLU A 292 -7.38 7.10 -28.36
CA GLU A 292 -8.73 7.12 -28.96
C GLU A 292 -9.00 8.40 -29.75
N ASN A 293 -8.57 9.54 -29.21
CA ASN A 293 -8.75 10.85 -29.85
C ASN A 293 -7.74 11.10 -30.97
N ALA A 294 -6.61 10.39 -31.01
CA ALA A 294 -5.58 10.54 -32.03
C ALA A 294 -6.13 10.33 -33.46
N LYS A 295 -7.18 9.52 -33.63
CA LYS A 295 -7.84 9.32 -34.93
C LYS A 295 -8.51 10.59 -35.49
N HIS A 296 -8.95 11.49 -34.62
CA HIS A 296 -9.58 12.75 -34.99
C HIS A 296 -8.57 13.88 -35.13
N LEU A 297 -7.45 13.79 -34.41
CA LEU A 297 -6.39 14.81 -34.41
C LEU A 297 -5.40 14.65 -35.58
N LEU A 298 -5.37 13.48 -36.21
CA LEU A 298 -4.48 13.16 -37.32
C LEU A 298 -5.30 12.96 -38.58
N ASN A 299 -4.82 13.46 -39.73
CA ASN A 299 -5.33 13.08 -41.05
C ASN A 299 -4.87 11.66 -41.38
N VAL A 300 -5.42 10.67 -40.68
CA VAL A 300 -5.07 9.26 -40.82
C VAL A 300 -5.72 8.64 -42.04
N THR A 301 -4.97 7.78 -42.71
CA THR A 301 -5.50 6.90 -43.77
C THR A 301 -6.40 5.80 -43.16
N ASN A 302 -7.30 5.20 -43.97
CA ASN A 302 -8.15 4.09 -43.54
C ASN A 302 -7.37 2.93 -42.89
N VAL A 303 -6.17 2.63 -43.40
CA VAL A 303 -5.28 1.58 -42.87
C VAL A 303 -4.71 1.95 -41.50
N GLU A 304 -4.35 3.22 -41.30
CA GLU A 304 -3.86 3.71 -40.01
C GLU A 304 -4.98 3.79 -38.97
N GLU A 305 -6.18 4.14 -39.39
CA GLU A 305 -7.36 4.14 -38.52
C GLU A 305 -7.68 2.74 -37.99
N LEU A 306 -7.64 1.72 -38.87
CA LEU A 306 -7.82 0.32 -38.46
C LEU A 306 -6.78 -0.08 -37.40
N LYS A 307 -5.51 0.27 -37.61
CA LYS A 307 -4.42 -0.01 -36.67
C LYS A 307 -4.59 0.72 -35.33
N LEU A 308 -5.09 1.96 -35.34
CA LEU A 308 -5.44 2.69 -34.13
C LEU A 308 -6.58 2.02 -33.37
N ARG A 309 -7.62 1.56 -34.07
CA ARG A 309 -8.73 0.82 -33.43
C ARG A 309 -8.24 -0.49 -32.81
N GLU A 310 -7.40 -1.24 -33.49
CA GLU A 310 -6.76 -2.45 -32.95
C GLU A 310 -5.93 -2.13 -31.71
N CYS A 311 -5.15 -1.04 -31.76
CA CYS A 311 -4.37 -0.59 -30.62
C CYS A 311 -5.28 -0.20 -29.45
N SER A 312 -6.33 0.58 -29.69
CA SER A 312 -7.31 0.97 -28.66
C SER A 312 -7.97 -0.24 -28.00
N ARG A 313 -8.40 -1.23 -28.80
CA ARG A 313 -8.97 -2.48 -28.31
C ARG A 313 -7.96 -3.26 -27.46
N PHE A 314 -6.72 -3.36 -27.92
CA PHE A 314 -5.64 -3.98 -27.17
C PHE A 314 -5.38 -3.26 -25.84
N LEU A 315 -5.38 -1.93 -25.84
CA LEU A 315 -5.21 -1.12 -24.64
C LEU A 315 -6.33 -1.45 -23.65
N ALA A 316 -7.59 -1.39 -24.07
CA ALA A 316 -8.76 -1.67 -23.22
C ALA A 316 -8.70 -3.06 -22.56
N GLN A 317 -8.31 -4.10 -23.31
CA GLN A 317 -8.14 -5.46 -22.79
C GLN A 317 -6.97 -5.60 -21.80
N ASN A 318 -6.04 -4.64 -21.80
CA ASN A 318 -4.86 -4.63 -20.96
C ASN A 318 -4.87 -3.47 -19.95
N ALA A 319 -6.05 -3.03 -19.54
CA ALA A 319 -6.19 -2.07 -18.46
C ALA A 319 -5.56 -2.60 -17.16
N PRO A 320 -4.74 -1.80 -16.46
CA PRO A 320 -4.28 -2.14 -15.13
C PRO A 320 -5.46 -2.13 -14.16
N GLU A 321 -5.46 -3.09 -13.24
CA GLU A 321 -6.45 -3.17 -12.18
C GLU A 321 -5.74 -3.48 -10.87
N PHE A 322 -5.93 -2.63 -9.85
CA PHE A 322 -5.43 -2.89 -8.50
C PHE A 322 -6.52 -3.58 -7.70
N THR A 323 -6.17 -4.70 -7.06
CA THR A 323 -7.14 -5.48 -6.28
C THR A 323 -6.61 -5.81 -4.88
N ALA A 324 -7.51 -5.84 -3.91
CA ALA A 324 -7.23 -6.34 -2.57
C ALA A 324 -7.50 -7.86 -2.55
N ALA A 325 -6.42 -8.65 -2.66
CA ALA A 325 -6.46 -10.12 -2.71
C ALA A 325 -7.45 -10.71 -3.72
N LYS A 326 -7.71 -10.00 -4.83
CA LYS A 326 -8.73 -10.33 -5.84
C LYS A 326 -10.18 -10.36 -5.34
N PHE A 327 -10.47 -10.01 -4.09
CA PHE A 327 -11.85 -9.91 -3.60
C PHE A 327 -12.57 -8.71 -4.18
N PHE A 328 -11.89 -7.55 -4.21
CA PHE A 328 -12.46 -6.34 -4.78
C PHE A 328 -11.41 -5.44 -5.44
N PRO A 329 -11.80 -4.70 -6.49
CA PRO A 329 -10.97 -3.69 -7.11
C PRO A 329 -10.90 -2.42 -6.26
N ILE A 330 -9.71 -1.84 -6.15
CA ILE A 330 -9.46 -0.58 -5.47
C ILE A 330 -9.74 0.56 -6.47
N LYS A 331 -10.98 1.05 -6.45
CA LYS A 331 -11.47 2.11 -7.35
C LYS A 331 -11.25 3.51 -6.76
N ARG A 332 -11.45 4.55 -7.59
CA ARG A 332 -11.33 5.97 -7.18
C ARG A 332 -12.25 6.32 -6.00
N ASN A 333 -13.49 5.83 -6.04
CA ASN A 333 -14.49 6.17 -5.03
C ASN A 333 -14.33 5.35 -3.74
N PHE A 334 -13.37 4.43 -3.69
CA PHE A 334 -13.20 3.51 -2.56
C PHE A 334 -12.89 4.25 -1.26
N ILE A 335 -12.12 5.36 -1.30
CA ILE A 335 -11.88 6.21 -0.11
C ILE A 335 -13.19 6.79 0.41
N LEU A 336 -14.04 7.31 -0.47
CA LEU A 336 -15.35 7.87 -0.10
C LEU A 336 -16.26 6.78 0.46
N SER A 337 -16.22 5.57 -0.09
CA SER A 337 -16.95 4.42 0.44
C SER A 337 -16.49 4.04 1.86
N ILE A 338 -15.16 4.01 2.12
CA ILE A 338 -14.62 3.78 3.47
C ILE A 338 -15.11 4.85 4.44
N LEU A 339 -15.00 6.14 4.07
CA LEU A 339 -15.46 7.24 4.91
C LEU A 339 -16.97 7.19 5.17
N SER A 340 -17.78 6.84 4.16
CA SER A 340 -19.22 6.70 4.33
C SER A 340 -19.59 5.55 5.28
N ILE A 341 -18.92 4.41 5.16
CA ILE A 341 -19.10 3.27 6.08
C ILE A 341 -18.74 3.70 7.51
N PHE A 342 -17.60 4.38 7.67
CA PHE A 342 -17.16 4.90 8.96
C PHE A 342 -18.19 5.84 9.59
N VAL A 343 -18.63 6.87 8.85
CA VAL A 343 -19.63 7.84 9.34
C VAL A 343 -20.96 7.17 9.69
N ASN A 344 -21.46 6.28 8.83
CA ASN A 344 -22.73 5.58 9.08
C ASN A 344 -22.65 4.69 10.33
N PHE A 345 -21.51 4.02 10.54
CA PHE A 345 -21.31 3.16 11.70
C PHE A 345 -21.20 3.98 13.00
N GLU A 346 -20.46 5.09 12.98
CA GLU A 346 -20.40 6.02 14.13
C GLU A 346 -21.78 6.59 14.47
N ILE A 347 -22.58 7.00 13.48
CA ILE A 347 -23.97 7.46 13.70
C ILE A 347 -24.79 6.37 14.38
N ALA A 348 -24.73 5.12 13.89
CA ALA A 348 -25.47 4.01 14.47
C ALA A 348 -25.06 3.74 15.92
N ILE A 349 -23.76 3.80 16.24
CA ILE A 349 -23.27 3.63 17.61
C ILE A 349 -23.75 4.77 18.51
N ILE A 350 -23.66 6.02 18.06
CA ILE A 350 -24.12 7.17 18.85
C ILE A 350 -25.61 7.02 19.15
N GLN A 351 -26.42 6.62 18.16
CA GLN A 351 -27.85 6.38 18.35
C GLN A 351 -28.15 5.21 19.30
N MET A 352 -27.34 4.15 19.30
CA MET A 352 -27.50 3.02 20.22
C MET A 352 -26.97 3.31 21.63
N GLY A 353 -25.93 4.14 21.76
CA GLY A 353 -25.26 4.48 23.02
C GLY A 353 -25.89 5.64 23.78
N TYR A 354 -26.78 6.41 23.17
CA TYR A 354 -27.54 7.49 23.81
C TYR A 354 -28.82 7.01 24.52
N LYS A 355 -28.90 5.72 24.89
CA LYS A 355 -29.96 5.17 25.75
C LYS A 355 -29.45 4.87 27.14
#